data_AF-A0A8C9QMA9-F1
#
_entry.id   AF-A0A8C9QMA9-F1
#
_cell.length_a   1.000
_cell.length_b   1.000
_cell.length_c   1.000
_cell.angle_alpha   90.00
_cell.angle_beta   90.00
_cell.angle_gamma   90.00
#
_symmetry.space_group_name_H-M   'P 1'
#
loop_
_entity.id
_entity.type
_entity.pdbx_description
1 polymer ?
#
loop_
_entity_poly.entity_id
_entity_poly.type
_entity_poly.pdbx_seq_one_letter_code
_entity_poly.pdbx_strand_id
1 'polypeptide(L)'
;GVMTSKRTSKKVSVLEIRKFENQYRGRELPGFVNYRTFETIIKEQLRSLEEPAVDMLHTVTDMVRVAFTNASEKNFAEFFNLHKTAKSKIEDIRLEQEQGAERWIRLHFQMEQIVYCQDQVYRGALQGVREKEAEEEKRKSYGQSQSVSAEESSMAEIFQHLDAYRKEAHNRISSLLPLIIQFFVLKTFGQKLQTAMLMLLQDKDACGWLLKERSDTSDKRKFLKERLSRLTQARHRLAKFPG
;
A
#
# COMPACT_ATOMS: atom_id res chain seq x y z
N GLY A 1 22.66 -6.16 -3.22
CA GLY A 1 21.35 -6.81 -3.45
C GLY A 1 20.66 -6.36 -4.73
N VAL A 2 20.52 -5.05 -4.99
CA VAL A 2 19.65 -4.52 -6.06
C VAL A 2 20.25 -4.64 -7.49
N MET A 3 21.58 -4.61 -7.63
CA MET A 3 22.24 -4.69 -8.96
C MET A 3 22.25 -6.10 -9.57
N THR A 4 22.22 -7.16 -8.75
CA THR A 4 22.19 -8.55 -9.23
C THR A 4 20.82 -8.95 -9.76
N SER A 5 19.74 -8.46 -9.13
CA SER A 5 18.34 -8.68 -9.57
C SER A 5 18.01 -8.00 -10.91
N LYS A 6 18.52 -6.79 -11.16
CA LYS A 6 18.38 -6.11 -12.47
C LYS A 6 19.07 -6.86 -13.62
N ARG A 7 20.21 -7.52 -13.36
CA ARG A 7 20.97 -8.29 -14.37
C ARG A 7 20.34 -9.63 -14.72
N THR A 8 19.70 -10.29 -13.76
CA THR A 8 18.97 -11.55 -14.01
C THR A 8 17.66 -11.30 -14.73
N SER A 9 16.90 -10.27 -14.34
CA SER A 9 15.66 -9.88 -15.04
C SER A 9 15.88 -9.46 -16.50
N LYS A 10 16.95 -8.70 -16.80
CA LYS A 10 17.34 -8.37 -18.21
C LYS A 10 17.80 -9.59 -19.02
N LYS A 11 18.37 -10.63 -18.41
CA LYS A 11 18.83 -11.83 -19.15
C LYS A 11 17.67 -12.77 -19.52
N VAL A 12 16.66 -12.86 -18.65
CA VAL A 12 15.44 -13.65 -18.90
C VAL A 12 14.64 -13.06 -20.06
N SER A 13 14.50 -11.72 -20.11
CA SER A 13 13.76 -11.04 -21.19
C SER A 13 14.40 -11.20 -22.58
N VAL A 14 15.74 -11.23 -22.69
CA VAL A 14 16.43 -11.37 -24.00
C VAL A 14 16.18 -12.75 -24.62
N LEU A 15 16.18 -13.81 -23.82
CA LEU A 15 15.92 -15.18 -24.29
C LEU A 15 14.47 -15.37 -24.72
N GLU A 16 13.52 -14.77 -24.00
CA GLU A 16 12.09 -14.80 -24.35
C GLU A 16 11.82 -14.04 -25.65
N ILE A 17 12.37 -12.83 -25.79
CA ILE A 17 12.25 -12.03 -27.02
C ILE A 17 12.83 -12.78 -28.22
N ARG A 18 14.00 -13.42 -28.08
CA ARG A 18 14.58 -14.25 -29.15
C ARG A 18 13.72 -15.44 -29.54
N LYS A 19 13.11 -16.13 -28.56
CA LYS A 19 12.19 -17.23 -28.83
C LYS A 19 10.97 -16.74 -29.61
N PHE A 20 10.40 -15.61 -29.20
CA PHE A 20 9.22 -15.03 -29.84
C PHE A 20 9.51 -14.50 -31.25
N GLU A 21 10.62 -13.79 -31.46
CA GLU A 21 11.02 -13.36 -32.81
C GLU A 21 11.20 -14.55 -33.75
N ASN A 22 11.85 -15.62 -33.28
CA ASN A 22 12.04 -16.83 -34.07
C ASN A 22 10.72 -17.55 -34.38
N GLN A 23 9.75 -17.53 -33.46
CA GLN A 23 8.46 -18.19 -33.64
C GLN A 23 7.53 -17.47 -34.61
N TYR A 24 7.64 -16.14 -34.72
CA TYR A 24 6.79 -15.30 -35.58
C TYR A 24 7.52 -14.74 -36.82
N ARG A 25 8.74 -15.20 -37.10
CA ARG A 25 9.52 -14.85 -38.29
C ARG A 25 8.71 -15.05 -39.58
N GLY A 26 8.74 -14.06 -40.47
CA GLY A 26 8.06 -14.10 -41.77
C GLY A 26 6.57 -13.73 -41.77
N ARG A 27 5.96 -13.46 -40.60
CA ARG A 27 4.61 -12.88 -40.50
C ARG A 27 4.61 -11.35 -40.38
N GLU A 28 5.74 -10.79 -39.96
CA GLU A 28 5.93 -9.36 -39.67
C GLU A 28 7.03 -8.80 -40.57
N LEU A 29 6.90 -7.53 -40.97
CA LEU A 29 7.87 -6.83 -41.81
C LEU A 29 9.10 -6.40 -40.97
N PRO A 30 10.32 -6.43 -41.53
CA PRO A 30 11.50 -5.89 -40.88
C PRO A 30 11.30 -4.43 -40.45
N GLY A 31 11.57 -4.11 -39.18
CA GLY A 31 11.39 -2.77 -38.60
C GLY A 31 10.07 -2.54 -37.85
N PHE A 32 9.16 -3.51 -37.86
CA PHE A 32 7.96 -3.47 -37.01
C PHE A 32 8.16 -4.29 -35.73
N VAL A 33 7.88 -3.65 -34.59
CA VAL A 33 7.90 -4.28 -33.27
C VAL A 33 6.69 -5.23 -33.18
N ASN A 34 6.91 -6.52 -32.92
CA ASN A 34 5.81 -7.47 -32.78
C ASN A 34 4.93 -7.10 -31.57
N TYR A 35 3.75 -6.53 -31.85
CA TYR A 35 2.83 -6.06 -30.82
C TYR A 35 2.37 -7.18 -29.89
N ARG A 36 2.19 -8.41 -30.39
CA ARG A 36 1.80 -9.56 -29.56
C ARG A 36 2.89 -9.96 -28.58
N THR A 37 4.15 -9.94 -29.01
CA THR A 37 5.31 -10.18 -28.14
C THR A 37 5.40 -9.12 -27.06
N PHE A 38 5.29 -7.85 -27.46
CA PHE A 38 5.26 -6.72 -26.54
C PHE A 38 4.13 -6.84 -25.50
N GLU A 39 2.91 -7.09 -25.97
CA GLU A 39 1.72 -7.22 -25.15
C GLU A 39 1.85 -8.38 -24.14
N THR A 40 2.38 -9.52 -24.58
CA THR A 40 2.56 -10.71 -23.72
C THR A 40 3.55 -10.42 -22.59
N ILE A 41 4.71 -9.85 -22.91
CA ILE A 41 5.76 -9.54 -21.93
C ILE A 41 5.25 -8.54 -20.88
N ILE A 42 4.56 -7.49 -21.32
CA ILE A 42 4.00 -6.47 -20.41
C ILE A 42 2.93 -7.08 -19.50
N LYS A 43 2.01 -7.87 -20.06
CA LYS A 43 0.96 -8.53 -19.28
C LYS A 43 1.52 -9.46 -18.21
N GLU A 44 2.53 -10.25 -18.54
CA GLU A 44 3.21 -11.15 -17.58
C GLU A 44 3.89 -10.37 -16.45
N GLN A 45 4.61 -9.31 -16.79
CA GLN A 45 5.23 -8.44 -15.78
C GLN A 45 4.20 -7.82 -14.85
N LEU A 46 3.08 -7.32 -15.38
CA LEU A 46 2.02 -6.71 -14.58
C LEU A 46 1.33 -7.71 -13.64
N ARG A 47 1.09 -8.95 -14.10
CA ARG A 47 0.54 -10.01 -13.23
C ARG A 47 1.43 -10.30 -12.04
N SER A 48 2.76 -10.28 -12.23
CA SER A 48 3.71 -10.53 -11.14
C SER A 48 3.67 -9.46 -10.04
N LEU A 49 3.09 -8.29 -10.30
CA LEU A 49 2.98 -7.18 -9.35
C LEU A 49 1.67 -7.18 -8.54
N GLU A 50 0.70 -8.03 -8.91
CA GLU A 50 -0.60 -8.08 -8.23
C GLU A 50 -0.47 -8.56 -6.78
N GLU A 51 0.13 -9.74 -6.55
CA GLU A 51 0.27 -10.30 -5.20
C GLU A 51 1.15 -9.43 -4.28
N PRO A 52 2.31 -8.89 -4.71
CA PRO A 52 3.07 -7.94 -3.90
C PRO A 52 2.28 -6.68 -3.50
N ALA A 53 1.35 -6.22 -4.33
CA ALA A 53 0.49 -5.08 -4.01
C ALA A 53 -0.56 -5.43 -2.94
N VAL A 54 -1.08 -6.66 -2.97
CA VAL A 54 -1.99 -7.18 -1.95
C VAL A 54 -1.26 -7.40 -0.61
N ASP A 55 -0.04 -7.93 -0.64
CA ASP A 55 0.81 -8.08 0.55
C ASP A 55 1.11 -6.71 1.21
N MET A 56 1.36 -5.68 0.39
CA MET A 56 1.53 -4.31 0.88
C MET A 56 0.25 -3.79 1.56
N LEU A 57 -0.93 -4.06 0.99
CA LEU A 57 -2.21 -3.71 1.61
C LEU A 57 -2.37 -4.38 2.98
N HIS A 58 -2.09 -5.68 3.09
CA HIS A 58 -2.16 -6.41 4.36
C HIS A 58 -1.22 -5.81 5.41
N THR A 59 0.01 -5.50 5.02
CA THR A 59 1.02 -4.88 5.88
C THR A 59 0.54 -3.54 6.45
N VAL A 60 0.03 -2.66 5.59
CA VAL A 60 -0.48 -1.34 6.01
C VAL A 60 -1.73 -1.50 6.89
N THR A 61 -2.62 -2.42 6.54
CA THR A 61 -3.83 -2.71 7.32
C THR A 61 -3.49 -3.17 8.73
N ASP A 62 -2.49 -4.03 8.88
CA ASP A 62 -2.02 -4.49 10.19
C ASP A 62 -1.40 -3.36 11.02
N MET A 63 -0.61 -2.46 10.41
CA MET A 63 -0.08 -1.28 11.10
C MET A 63 -1.20 -0.39 11.63
N VAL A 64 -2.23 -0.15 10.82
CA VAL A 64 -3.39 0.66 11.20
C VAL A 64 -4.19 -0.02 12.30
N ARG A 65 -4.45 -1.33 12.20
CA ARG A 65 -5.11 -2.12 13.25
C ARG A 65 -4.39 -1.97 14.59
N VAL A 66 -3.06 -2.12 14.61
CA VAL A 66 -2.26 -1.97 15.83
C VAL A 66 -2.37 -0.56 16.40
N ALA A 67 -2.28 0.47 15.56
CA ALA A 67 -2.40 1.86 15.99
C ALA A 67 -3.78 2.15 16.64
N PHE A 68 -4.87 1.73 16.00
CA PHE A 68 -6.22 1.93 16.54
C PHE A 68 -6.52 1.07 17.78
N THR A 69 -5.99 -0.16 17.83
CA THR A 69 -6.12 -1.01 19.02
C THR A 69 -5.40 -0.40 20.21
N ASN A 70 -4.17 0.10 20.01
CA ASN A 70 -3.40 0.79 21.05
C ASN A 70 -4.10 2.07 21.53
N ALA A 71 -4.75 2.82 20.62
CA ALA A 71 -5.56 3.98 21.00
C ALA A 71 -6.77 3.55 21.84
N SER A 72 -7.50 2.52 21.41
CA SER A 72 -8.64 1.97 22.15
C SER A 72 -8.25 1.49 23.55
N GLU A 73 -7.10 0.85 23.69
CA GLU A 73 -6.59 0.41 25.00
C GLU A 73 -6.27 1.59 25.91
N LYS A 74 -5.51 2.58 25.43
CA LYS A 74 -5.16 3.77 26.21
C LYS A 74 -6.38 4.57 26.69
N ASN A 75 -7.43 4.62 25.88
CA ASN A 75 -8.61 5.43 26.17
C ASN A 75 -9.71 4.67 26.93
N PHE A 76 -9.84 3.36 26.74
CA PHE A 76 -10.99 2.59 27.25
C PHE A 76 -10.63 1.44 28.18
N ALA A 77 -9.36 1.19 28.52
CA ALA A 77 -8.95 0.06 29.36
C ALA A 77 -9.69 -0.03 30.72
N GLU A 78 -10.06 1.12 31.32
CA GLU A 78 -10.81 1.15 32.59
C GLU A 78 -12.26 0.66 32.45
N PHE A 79 -12.82 0.76 31.24
CA PHE A 79 -14.18 0.34 30.87
C PHE A 79 -14.11 -0.91 29.99
N PHE A 80 -14.02 -2.09 30.61
CA PHE A 80 -13.81 -3.36 29.92
C PHE A 80 -14.82 -3.62 28.79
N ASN A 81 -16.10 -3.37 29.04
CA ASN A 81 -17.18 -3.59 28.07
C ASN A 81 -17.07 -2.66 26.86
N LEU A 82 -16.79 -1.38 27.10
CA LEU A 82 -16.53 -0.41 26.03
C LEU A 82 -15.28 -0.78 25.24
N HIS A 83 -14.17 -1.11 25.90
CA HIS A 83 -12.93 -1.53 25.22
C HIS A 83 -13.14 -2.76 24.34
N LYS A 84 -13.80 -3.80 24.87
CA LYS A 84 -14.14 -5.01 24.11
C LYS A 84 -14.99 -4.68 22.88
N THR A 85 -15.99 -3.81 23.05
CA THR A 85 -16.90 -3.41 21.96
C THR A 85 -16.16 -2.60 20.89
N ALA A 86 -15.34 -1.62 21.31
CA ALA A 86 -14.50 -0.83 20.41
C ALA A 86 -13.52 -1.71 19.63
N LYS A 87 -12.88 -2.68 20.29
CA LYS A 87 -11.99 -3.65 19.63
C LYS A 87 -12.71 -4.51 18.61
N SER A 88 -13.92 -5.00 18.92
CA SER A 88 -14.74 -5.74 17.96
C SER A 88 -15.06 -4.89 16.73
N LYS A 89 -15.50 -3.63 16.92
CA LYS A 89 -15.80 -2.71 15.82
C LYS A 89 -14.56 -2.41 14.95
N ILE A 90 -13.39 -2.27 15.57
CA ILE A 90 -12.12 -2.09 14.85
C ILE A 90 -11.86 -3.29 13.93
N GLU A 91 -12.00 -4.52 14.41
CA GLU A 91 -11.76 -5.73 13.59
C GLU A 91 -12.81 -5.88 12.47
N ASP A 92 -14.09 -5.65 12.76
CA ASP A 92 -15.17 -5.75 11.77
C ASP A 92 -14.95 -4.76 10.61
N ILE A 93 -14.67 -3.50 10.95
CA ILE A 93 -14.43 -2.44 9.94
C ILE A 93 -13.13 -2.71 9.20
N ARG A 94 -12.08 -3.21 9.89
CA ARG A 94 -10.80 -3.56 9.28
C ARG A 94 -11.01 -4.59 8.19
N LEU A 95 -11.69 -5.70 8.48
CA LEU A 95 -11.97 -6.75 7.51
C LEU A 95 -12.76 -6.21 6.31
N GLU A 96 -13.79 -5.39 6.54
CA GLU A 96 -14.59 -4.80 5.47
C GLU A 96 -13.76 -3.88 4.56
N GLN A 97 -12.90 -3.03 5.14
CA GLN A 97 -12.06 -2.10 4.37
C GLN A 97 -10.94 -2.82 3.62
N GLU A 98 -10.34 -3.83 4.24
CA GLU A 98 -9.30 -4.67 3.63
C GLU A 98 -9.84 -5.40 2.39
N GLN A 99 -10.99 -6.07 2.50
CA GLN A 99 -11.64 -6.71 1.36
C GLN A 99 -12.05 -5.71 0.28
N GLY A 100 -12.52 -4.52 0.67
CA GLY A 100 -12.87 -3.45 -0.26
C GLY A 100 -11.66 -2.96 -1.07
N ALA A 101 -10.54 -2.74 -0.40
CA ALA A 101 -9.29 -2.34 -1.02
C ALA A 101 -8.71 -3.43 -1.92
N GLU A 102 -8.69 -4.69 -1.46
CA GLU A 102 -8.17 -5.81 -2.24
C GLU A 102 -8.94 -5.99 -3.55
N ARG A 103 -10.28 -5.97 -3.51
CA ARG A 103 -11.11 -6.04 -4.72
C ARG A 103 -10.76 -4.93 -5.72
N TRP A 104 -10.53 -3.71 -5.23
CA TRP A 104 -10.14 -2.58 -6.08
C TRP A 104 -8.75 -2.74 -6.68
N ILE A 105 -7.78 -3.22 -5.90
CA ILE A 105 -6.42 -3.51 -6.38
C ILE A 105 -6.47 -4.56 -7.49
N ARG A 106 -7.14 -5.70 -7.25
CA ARG A 106 -7.27 -6.78 -8.25
C ARG A 106 -8.00 -6.30 -9.50
N LEU A 107 -9.09 -5.54 -9.36
CA LEU A 107 -9.79 -4.93 -10.50
C LEU A 107 -8.86 -4.00 -11.30
N HIS A 108 -8.03 -3.20 -10.62
CA HIS A 108 -7.08 -2.33 -11.29
C HIS A 108 -6.04 -3.12 -12.09
N PHE A 109 -5.50 -4.21 -11.54
CA PHE A 109 -4.60 -5.09 -12.28
C PHE A 109 -5.26 -5.77 -13.48
N GLN A 110 -6.56 -6.13 -13.38
CA GLN A 110 -7.33 -6.61 -14.53
C GLN A 110 -7.45 -5.55 -15.63
N MET A 111 -7.66 -4.28 -15.28
CA MET A 111 -7.68 -3.17 -16.25
C MET A 111 -6.30 -2.94 -16.88
N GLU A 112 -5.22 -3.04 -16.12
CA GLU A 112 -3.84 -2.89 -16.62
C GLU A 112 -3.42 -4.03 -17.57
N GLN A 113 -4.20 -5.12 -17.68
CA GLN A 113 -4.02 -6.10 -18.76
C GLN A 113 -4.43 -5.54 -20.14
N ILE A 114 -5.16 -4.42 -20.19
CA ILE A 114 -5.48 -3.74 -21.45
C ILE A 114 -4.31 -2.80 -21.78
N VAL A 115 -3.51 -3.20 -22.76
CA VAL A 115 -2.34 -2.42 -23.19
C VAL A 115 -2.82 -1.16 -23.93
N TYR A 116 -2.87 -0.06 -23.18
CA TYR A 116 -3.28 1.26 -23.67
C TYR A 116 -2.34 2.35 -23.16
N CYS A 117 -2.04 3.33 -24.01
CA CYS A 117 -1.33 4.56 -23.66
C CYS A 117 -1.69 5.67 -24.65
N GLN A 118 -1.78 6.91 -24.18
CA GLN A 118 -1.98 8.06 -25.07
C GLN A 118 -0.70 8.37 -25.85
N ASP A 119 -0.83 8.67 -27.14
CA ASP A 119 0.31 8.89 -28.05
C ASP A 119 1.33 9.91 -27.53
N GLN A 120 0.86 11.04 -26.98
CA GLN A 120 1.75 12.10 -26.50
C GLN A 120 2.54 11.67 -25.26
N VAL A 121 1.88 10.94 -24.36
CA VAL A 121 2.50 10.40 -23.14
C VAL A 121 3.54 9.35 -23.52
N TYR A 122 3.17 8.44 -24.42
CA TYR A 122 4.06 7.39 -24.90
C TYR A 122 5.29 7.96 -25.62
N ARG A 123 5.12 8.94 -26.52
CA ARG A 123 6.23 9.60 -27.22
C ARG A 123 7.19 10.27 -26.24
N GLY A 124 6.68 10.97 -25.24
CA GLY A 124 7.50 11.58 -24.20
C GLY A 124 8.28 10.54 -23.38
N ALA A 125 7.64 9.43 -23.02
CA ALA A 125 8.30 8.33 -22.32
C ALA A 125 9.41 7.70 -23.16
N LEU A 126 9.16 7.44 -24.45
CA LEU A 126 10.11 6.85 -25.38
C LEU A 126 11.33 7.75 -25.62
N GLN A 127 11.10 9.05 -25.81
CA GLN A 127 12.19 10.03 -25.92
C GLN A 127 13.07 10.02 -24.67
N GLY A 128 12.45 10.04 -23.48
CA GLY A 128 13.19 10.00 -22.22
C GLY A 128 13.94 8.69 -21.96
N VAL A 129 13.54 7.56 -22.54
CA VAL A 129 14.32 6.30 -22.50
C VAL A 129 15.54 6.41 -23.40
N ARG A 130 15.36 6.88 -24.63
CA ARG A 130 16.46 7.06 -25.60
C ARG A 130 17.52 8.04 -25.12
N GLU A 131 17.13 9.16 -24.53
CA GLU A 131 18.05 10.15 -23.97
C GLU A 131 18.90 9.54 -22.83
N LYS A 132 18.29 8.74 -21.94
CA LYS A 132 19.00 8.07 -20.85
C LYS A 132 20.00 7.03 -21.35
N GLU A 133 19.64 6.25 -22.36
CA GLU A 133 20.55 5.28 -22.97
C GLU A 133 21.75 5.99 -23.63
N ALA A 134 21.50 7.08 -24.36
CA ALA A 134 22.56 7.87 -24.98
C ALA A 134 23.51 8.52 -23.94
N GLU A 135 22.99 8.99 -22.80
CA GLU A 135 23.82 9.48 -21.69
C GLU A 135 24.65 8.36 -21.03
N GLU A 136 24.07 7.17 -20.86
CA GLU A 136 24.79 6.01 -20.32
C GLU A 136 25.89 5.53 -21.26
N GLU A 137 25.67 5.56 -22.57
CA GLU A 137 26.69 5.22 -23.57
C GLU A 137 27.82 6.24 -23.59
N LYS A 138 27.52 7.55 -23.52
CA LYS A 138 28.54 8.60 -23.40
C LYS A 138 29.42 8.43 -22.15
N ARG A 139 28.84 7.93 -21.05
CA ARG A 139 29.60 7.60 -19.83
C ARG A 139 30.45 6.33 -19.95
N LYS A 140 30.06 5.38 -20.82
CA LYS A 140 30.79 4.11 -21.06
C LYS A 140 31.83 4.20 -22.19
N SER A 141 31.75 5.23 -23.05
CA SER A 141 32.57 5.44 -24.26
C SER A 141 34.09 5.67 -24.05
N TYR A 142 34.61 5.62 -22.82
CA TYR A 142 36.06 5.59 -22.60
C TYR A 142 36.72 4.23 -22.89
N GLY A 143 36.01 3.25 -23.47
CA GLY A 143 36.62 2.00 -23.92
C GLY A 143 35.73 1.17 -24.85
N GLN A 144 36.22 0.97 -26.09
CA GLN A 144 35.76 0.04 -27.12
C GLN A 144 34.42 0.33 -27.84
N SER A 145 34.55 0.72 -29.10
CA SER A 145 33.53 0.66 -30.14
C SER A 145 33.44 -0.76 -30.70
N GLN A 146 32.35 -1.48 -30.40
CA GLN A 146 31.95 -2.69 -31.12
C GLN A 146 30.88 -2.34 -32.14
N SER A 147 31.04 -2.82 -33.37
CA SER A 147 30.02 -2.76 -34.42
C SER A 147 28.83 -3.62 -34.02
N VAL A 148 27.71 -2.97 -33.68
CA VAL A 148 26.46 -3.64 -33.33
C VAL A 148 25.85 -4.26 -34.60
N SER A 149 25.50 -5.54 -34.55
CA SER A 149 24.87 -6.23 -35.67
C SER A 149 23.43 -5.74 -35.90
N ALA A 150 22.91 -5.86 -37.13
CA ALA A 150 21.55 -5.39 -37.44
C ALA A 150 20.44 -6.09 -36.61
N GLU A 151 20.65 -7.35 -36.22
CA GLU A 151 19.74 -8.10 -35.33
C GLU A 151 19.80 -7.60 -33.86
N GLU A 152 20.94 -7.09 -33.41
CA GLU A 152 21.06 -6.43 -32.09
C GLU A 152 20.39 -5.05 -32.09
N SER A 153 20.37 -4.37 -33.24
CA SER A 153 19.69 -3.08 -33.41
C SER A 153 18.16 -3.18 -33.33
N SER A 154 17.54 -4.19 -33.96
CA SER A 154 16.08 -4.38 -33.88
C SER A 154 15.63 -4.78 -32.48
N MET A 155 16.44 -5.57 -31.78
CA MET A 155 16.16 -5.97 -30.41
C MET A 155 16.27 -4.80 -29.43
N ALA A 156 17.25 -3.92 -29.63
CA ALA A 156 17.39 -2.69 -28.85
C ALA A 156 16.14 -1.79 -28.98
N GLU A 157 15.58 -1.65 -30.19
CA GLU A 157 14.35 -0.89 -30.41
C GLU A 157 13.14 -1.48 -29.66
N ILE A 158 12.97 -2.82 -29.68
CA ILE A 158 11.93 -3.50 -28.90
C ILE A 158 12.07 -3.20 -27.40
N PHE A 159 13.30 -3.22 -26.88
CA PHE A 159 13.57 -2.91 -25.48
C PHE A 159 13.23 -1.46 -25.11
N GLN A 160 13.53 -0.49 -25.97
CA GLN A 160 13.17 0.91 -25.73
C GLN A 160 11.66 1.09 -25.62
N HIS A 161 10.90 0.45 -26.50
CA HIS A 161 9.44 0.49 -26.47
C HIS A 161 8.86 -0.19 -25.22
N LEU A 162 9.39 -1.35 -24.85
CA LEU A 162 9.02 -2.04 -23.60
C LEU A 162 9.31 -1.17 -22.37
N ASP A 163 10.49 -0.58 -22.29
CA ASP A 163 10.90 0.26 -21.16
C ASP A 163 10.07 1.54 -21.07
N ALA A 164 9.73 2.15 -22.22
CA ALA A 164 8.86 3.31 -22.27
C ALA A 164 7.47 3.00 -21.71
N TYR A 165 6.84 1.93 -22.17
CA TYR A 165 5.51 1.54 -21.67
C TYR A 165 5.55 1.11 -20.20
N ARG A 166 6.55 0.32 -19.81
CA ARG A 166 6.72 -0.13 -18.42
C ARG A 166 6.84 1.07 -17.47
N LYS A 167 7.56 2.12 -17.88
CA LYS A 167 7.69 3.34 -17.09
C LYS A 167 6.34 4.01 -16.85
N GLU A 168 5.51 4.11 -17.88
CA GLU A 168 4.17 4.71 -17.75
C GLU A 168 3.22 3.85 -16.92
N ALA A 169 3.21 2.53 -17.13
CA ALA A 169 2.44 1.62 -16.30
C ALA A 169 2.88 1.67 -14.83
N HIS A 170 4.20 1.70 -14.59
CA HIS A 170 4.76 1.86 -13.25
C HIS A 170 4.28 3.16 -12.58
N ASN A 171 4.35 4.30 -13.27
CA ASN A 171 3.92 5.58 -12.73
C ASN A 171 2.43 5.59 -12.34
N ARG A 172 1.56 4.97 -13.14
CA ARG A 172 0.13 4.85 -12.83
C ARG A 172 -0.08 4.00 -11.58
N ILE A 173 0.52 2.81 -11.55
CA ILE A 173 0.37 1.85 -10.44
C ILE A 173 0.95 2.43 -9.14
N SER A 174 2.14 3.04 -9.20
CA SER A 174 2.80 3.64 -8.03
C SER A 174 2.04 4.84 -7.46
N SER A 175 1.22 5.50 -8.28
CA SER A 175 0.39 6.61 -7.83
C SER A 175 -0.96 6.13 -7.30
N LEU A 176 -1.57 5.16 -7.98
CA LEU A 176 -2.93 4.72 -7.66
C LEU A 176 -2.98 3.76 -6.47
N LEU A 177 -2.07 2.78 -6.37
CA LEU A 177 -2.13 1.79 -5.29
C LEU A 177 -2.03 2.44 -3.89
N PRO A 178 -1.07 3.36 -3.61
CA PRO A 178 -1.02 4.02 -2.31
C PRO A 178 -2.29 4.85 -2.04
N LEU A 179 -2.87 5.47 -3.07
CA LEU A 179 -4.10 6.25 -2.94
C LEU A 179 -5.30 5.37 -2.57
N ILE A 180 -5.45 4.20 -3.20
CA ILE A 180 -6.48 3.22 -2.85
C ILE A 180 -6.33 2.79 -1.39
N ILE A 181 -5.12 2.39 -0.98
CA ILE A 181 -4.85 1.95 0.39
C ILE A 181 -5.17 3.08 1.38
N GLN A 182 -4.69 4.29 1.13
CA GLN A 182 -4.95 5.44 2.00
C GLN A 182 -6.45 5.76 2.08
N PHE A 183 -7.17 5.65 0.98
CA PHE A 183 -8.60 5.92 0.94
C PHE A 183 -9.39 4.90 1.79
N PHE A 184 -9.15 3.60 1.62
CA PHE A 184 -9.89 2.56 2.34
C PHE A 184 -9.41 2.40 3.78
N VAL A 185 -8.12 2.16 3.97
CA VAL A 185 -7.52 1.72 5.24
C VAL A 185 -7.36 2.87 6.23
N LEU A 186 -7.23 4.12 5.78
CA LEU A 186 -7.11 5.28 6.68
C LEU A 186 -8.37 6.14 6.68
N LYS A 187 -8.72 6.72 5.53
CA LYS A 187 -9.78 7.75 5.47
C LYS A 187 -11.17 7.15 5.76
N THR A 188 -11.55 6.13 5.01
CA THR A 188 -12.86 5.49 5.12
C THR A 188 -12.98 4.69 6.41
N PHE A 189 -11.92 3.95 6.77
CA PHE A 189 -11.82 3.27 8.06
C PHE A 189 -12.08 4.23 9.23
N GLY A 190 -11.36 5.36 9.28
CA GLY A 190 -11.49 6.34 10.35
C GLY A 190 -12.90 6.93 10.45
N GLN A 191 -13.50 7.30 9.31
CA GLN A 191 -14.87 7.82 9.26
C GLN A 191 -15.90 6.80 9.73
N LYS A 192 -15.79 5.54 9.27
CA LYS A 192 -16.66 4.45 9.69
C LYS A 192 -16.53 4.15 11.17
N LEU A 193 -15.30 4.12 11.68
CA LEU A 193 -15.06 3.86 13.10
C LEU A 193 -15.64 4.97 13.97
N GLN A 194 -15.43 6.24 13.62
CA GLN A 194 -16.04 7.37 14.34
C GLN A 194 -17.57 7.27 14.35
N THR A 195 -18.17 7.00 13.20
CA THR A 195 -19.62 6.84 13.07
C THR A 195 -20.13 5.67 13.92
N ALA A 196 -19.46 4.51 13.85
CA ALA A 196 -19.83 3.33 14.62
C ALA A 196 -19.72 3.57 16.14
N MET A 197 -18.69 4.28 16.59
CA MET A 197 -18.53 4.65 18.00
C MET A 197 -19.60 5.63 18.48
N LEU A 198 -20.02 6.58 17.65
CA LEU A 198 -21.14 7.47 17.95
C LEU A 198 -22.48 6.73 18.00
N MET A 199 -22.68 5.73 17.14
CA MET A 199 -23.90 4.91 17.15
C MET A 199 -24.06 4.12 18.46
N LEU A 200 -22.98 3.78 19.16
CA LEU A 200 -23.06 3.14 20.48
C LEU A 200 -23.80 4.02 21.52
N LEU A 201 -23.84 5.33 21.32
CA LEU A 201 -24.49 6.28 22.23
C LEU A 201 -26.01 6.37 22.04
N GLN A 202 -26.56 5.77 20.98
CA GLN A 202 -27.99 5.85 20.68
C GLN A 202 -28.83 5.01 21.66
N ASP A 203 -28.29 3.89 22.11
CA ASP A 203 -28.93 3.03 23.10
C ASP A 203 -28.50 3.44 24.52
N LYS A 204 -29.42 4.13 25.22
CA LYS A 204 -29.19 4.65 26.58
C LYS A 204 -28.98 3.53 27.60
N ASP A 205 -29.65 2.39 27.43
CA ASP A 205 -29.54 1.27 28.35
C ASP A 205 -28.21 0.54 28.14
N ALA A 206 -27.77 0.42 26.88
CA ALA A 206 -26.43 -0.10 26.56
C ALA A 206 -25.30 0.80 27.07
N CYS A 207 -25.48 2.13 27.09
CA CYS A 207 -24.46 3.06 27.60
C CYS A 207 -24.08 2.78 29.06
N GLY A 208 -25.07 2.47 29.91
CA GLY A 208 -24.81 2.11 31.31
C GLY A 208 -23.99 0.82 31.45
N TRP A 209 -24.23 -0.15 30.57
CA TRP A 209 -23.45 -1.39 30.53
C TRP A 209 -22.03 -1.18 29.98
N LEU A 210 -21.88 -0.37 28.94
CA LEU A 210 -20.58 -0.07 28.30
C LEU A 210 -19.62 0.65 29.27
N LEU A 211 -20.14 1.61 30.04
CA LEU A 211 -19.39 2.42 31.00
C LEU A 211 -19.30 1.77 32.39
N LYS A 212 -19.70 0.50 32.53
CA LYS A 212 -19.53 -0.22 33.78
C LYS A 212 -18.06 -0.50 34.04
N GLU A 213 -17.54 0.14 35.07
CA GLU A 213 -16.17 -0.05 35.53
C GLU A 213 -15.97 -1.44 36.14
N ARG A 214 -14.72 -1.88 36.19
CA ARG A 214 -14.34 -3.08 36.93
C ARG A 214 -14.50 -2.82 38.45
N SER A 215 -14.80 -3.87 39.20
CA SER A 215 -15.05 -3.75 40.65
C SER A 215 -13.82 -3.25 41.39
N ASP A 216 -12.64 -3.75 41.04
CA ASP A 216 -11.34 -3.34 41.60
C ASP A 216 -11.03 -1.86 41.39
N THR A 217 -11.26 -1.32 40.19
CA THR A 217 -11.06 0.11 39.92
C THR A 217 -12.08 0.98 40.65
N SER A 218 -13.34 0.53 40.73
CA SER A 218 -14.38 1.21 41.51
C SER A 218 -14.05 1.27 43.00
N ASP A 219 -13.64 0.14 43.58
CA ASP A 219 -13.31 0.03 45.00
C ASP A 219 -12.05 0.81 45.35
N LYS A 220 -11.02 0.76 44.50
CA LYS A 220 -9.82 1.59 44.64
C LYS A 220 -10.16 3.08 44.60
N ARG A 221 -11.08 3.51 43.72
CA ARG A 221 -11.52 4.90 43.66
C ARG A 221 -12.25 5.32 44.93
N LYS A 222 -13.16 4.49 45.45
CA LYS A 222 -13.86 4.74 46.71
C LYS A 222 -12.87 4.90 47.87
N PHE A 223 -11.95 3.96 48.01
CA PHE A 223 -10.90 3.99 49.02
C PHE A 223 -10.03 5.26 48.95
N LEU A 224 -9.60 5.66 47.75
CA LEU A 224 -8.80 6.88 47.56
C LEU A 224 -9.60 8.15 47.90
N LYS A 225 -10.89 8.21 47.52
CA LYS A 225 -11.78 9.34 47.88
C LYS A 225 -11.96 9.45 49.39
N GLU A 226 -12.18 8.34 50.09
CA GLU A 226 -12.30 8.31 51.55
C GLU A 226 -10.99 8.74 52.23
N ARG A 227 -9.85 8.24 51.75
CA ARG A 227 -8.53 8.65 52.25
C ARG A 227 -8.30 10.15 52.04
N LEU A 228 -8.64 10.69 50.87
CA LEU A 228 -8.54 12.13 50.59
C LEU A 228 -9.44 12.95 51.51
N SER A 229 -10.67 12.49 51.78
CA SER A 229 -11.58 13.15 52.72
C SER A 229 -10.98 13.20 54.14
N ARG A 230 -10.45 12.08 54.63
CA ARG A 230 -9.78 12.01 55.94
C ARG A 230 -8.56 12.93 56.01
N LEU A 231 -7.73 12.97 54.98
CA LEU A 231 -6.57 13.87 54.91
C LEU A 231 -6.99 15.34 54.89
N THR A 232 -8.05 15.68 54.15
CA THR A 232 -8.60 17.04 54.11
C THR A 232 -9.13 17.46 55.49
N GLN A 233 -9.80 16.57 56.20
CA GLN A 233 -10.26 16.82 57.58
C GLN A 233 -9.09 16.99 58.55
N ALA A 234 -8.05 16.14 58.46
CA ALA A 234 -6.85 16.25 59.29
C ALA A 234 -6.14 17.60 59.05
N ARG A 235 -5.99 18.01 57.79
CA ARG A 235 -5.47 19.34 57.43
C ARG A 235 -6.29 20.48 58.03
N HIS A 236 -7.62 20.38 57.99
CA HIS A 236 -8.51 21.39 58.61
C HIS A 236 -8.33 21.45 60.13
N ARG A 237 -8.11 20.31 60.80
CA ARG A 237 -7.85 20.28 62.24
C ARG A 237 -6.49 20.89 62.58
N LEU A 238 -5.44 20.55 61.83
CA LEU A 238 -4.11 21.14 62.00
C LEU A 238 -4.12 22.66 61.82
N ALA A 239 -4.87 23.17 60.83
CA ALA A 239 -5.02 24.61 60.62
C ALA A 239 -5.76 25.33 61.76
N LYS A 240 -6.53 24.61 62.60
CA LYS A 240 -7.25 25.15 63.76
C LYS A 240 -6.45 25.08 65.06
N PHE A 241 -5.30 24.41 65.08
CA PHE A 241 -4.38 24.47 66.21
C PHE A 241 -3.48 25.70 66.05
N PRO A 242 -3.64 26.76 66.86
CA PRO A 242 -2.65 27.82 66.92
C PRO A 242 -1.38 27.23 67.55
N GLY A 243 -0.24 27.53 66.92
CA GLY A 243 1.08 27.35 67.56
C GLY A 243 1.25 28.29 68.74
#